data_AF-A0A6C0FF75-F1
#
_entry.id   AF-A0A6C0FF75-F1
#
_cell.length_a   1.000
_cell.length_b   1.000
_cell.length_c   1.000
_cell.angle_alpha   90.00
_cell.angle_beta   90.00
_cell.angle_gamma   90.00
#
_symmetry.space_group_name_H-M   'P 1'
#
loop_
_entity.id
_entity.type
_entity.pdbx_description
1 polymer ?
#
loop_
_entity_poly.entity_id
_entity_poly.type
_entity_poly.pdbx_seq_one_letter_code
_entity_poly.pdbx_strand_id
1 'polypeptide(L)'
;MEKLLIISALIALMFFILKMLEMKYIDKEMKPLKNVIRDSVFVFVASLGCLFVFLNFNGSINDFMSIITADKSGNLKATEIFTDEPGF
;
A
#
# COMPACT_ATOMS: atom_id res chain seq x y z
N MET A 1 5.14 11.01 2.83
CA MET A 1 6.18 10.25 2.09
C MET A 1 7.24 9.65 3.00
N GLU A 2 7.79 10.36 4.00
CA GLU A 2 8.80 9.78 4.92
C GLU A 2 8.37 8.47 5.59
N LYS A 3 7.13 8.42 6.11
CA LYS A 3 6.59 7.21 6.74
C LYS A 3 6.58 5.99 5.80
N LEU A 4 6.34 6.22 4.50
CA LEU A 4 6.37 5.14 3.49
C LEU A 4 7.77 4.60 3.32
N LEU A 5 8.75 5.48 3.16
CA LEU A 5 10.15 5.08 2.98
C LEU A 5 10.66 4.27 4.18
N ILE A 6 10.30 4.68 5.40
CA ILE A 6 10.65 3.95 6.62
C ILE A 6 10.01 2.56 6.64
N ILE A 7 8.73 2.45 6.30
CA ILE A 7 8.02 1.16 6.27
C ILE A 7 8.59 0.25 5.18
N SER A 8 8.82 0.76 3.96
CA SER A 8 9.45 0.01 2.87
C SER A 8 10.85 -0.49 3.24
N ALA A 9 11.64 0.34 3.92
CA ALA A 9 12.97 -0.02 4.39
C ALA A 9 12.90 -1.12 5.47
N LEU A 10 11.95 -1.02 6.39
CA LEU A 10 11.73 -2.03 7.42
C LEU A 10 11.33 -3.39 6.82
N ILE A 11 10.46 -3.39 5.80
CA ILE A 11 10.06 -4.60 5.06
C ILE A 11 11.27 -5.24 4.36
N ALA A 12 12.09 -4.43 3.67
CA ALA A 12 13.29 -4.92 2.99
C ALA A 12 14.32 -5.50 3.98
N LEU A 13 14.48 -4.87 5.14
CA LEU A 13 15.36 -5.36 6.21
C LEU A 13 14.85 -6.67 6.82
N MET A 14 13.54 -6.78 7.05
CA MET A 14 12.92 -8.03 7.50
C MET A 14 13.13 -9.16 6.49
N PHE A 15 12.92 -8.88 5.20
CA PHE A 15 13.18 -9.84 4.12
C PHE A 15 14.65 -10.27 4.10
N PHE A 16 15.60 -9.33 4.26
CA PHE A 16 17.02 -9.64 4.31
C PHE A 16 17.35 -10.60 5.48
N ILE A 17 16.81 -10.34 6.68
CA ILE A 17 17.01 -11.22 7.84
C ILE A 17 16.45 -12.62 7.57
N LEU A 18 15.21 -12.71 7.06
CA LEU A 18 14.60 -13.98 6.72
C LEU A 18 15.40 -14.76 5.67
N LYS A 19 15.94 -14.07 4.66
CA LYS A 19 16.76 -14.71 3.62
C LYS A 19 18.10 -15.20 4.16
N MET A 20 18.70 -14.46 5.09
CA MET A 20 19.90 -14.90 5.81
C MET A 20 19.62 -16.12 6.69
N LEU A 21 18.46 -16.17 7.35
CA LEU A 21 18.03 -17.34 8.13
C LEU A 21 17.78 -18.56 7.22
N GLU A 22 17.11 -18.37 6.09
CA GLU A 22 16.87 -19.42 5.08
C GLU A 22 18.18 -20.04 4.61
N MET A 23 19.18 -19.22 4.25
CA MET A 23 20.49 -19.70 3.83
C MET A 23 21.25 -20.43 4.95
N LYS A 24 21.09 -19.99 6.21
CA LYS A 24 21.78 -20.59 7.35
C LYS A 24 21.17 -21.92 7.81
N TYR A 25 19.85 -22.05 7.78
CA TYR A 25 19.15 -23.18 8.41
C TYR A 25 18.54 -24.17 7.41
N ILE A 26 18.13 -23.73 6.22
CA ILE A 26 17.45 -24.57 5.23
C ILE A 26 18.43 -25.03 4.16
N ASP A 27 18.99 -24.08 3.41
CA ASP A 27 19.83 -24.42 2.24
C ASP A 27 21.20 -24.99 2.67
N LYS A 28 21.72 -24.61 3.84
CA LYS A 28 23.08 -24.95 4.35
C LYS A 28 24.24 -24.63 3.39
N GLU A 29 23.95 -23.97 2.27
CA GLU A 29 24.89 -23.48 1.28
C GLU A 29 24.90 -21.96 1.29
N MET A 30 26.09 -21.37 1.35
CA MET A 30 26.23 -19.93 1.22
C MET A 30 26.11 -19.53 -0.25
N LYS A 31 24.87 -19.28 -0.69
CA LYS A 31 24.61 -18.54 -1.94
C LYS A 31 25.36 -17.20 -1.93
N PRO A 32 25.81 -16.69 -3.09
CA PRO A 32 26.57 -15.45 -3.14
C PRO A 32 25.71 -14.30 -2.60
N LEU A 33 26.26 -13.57 -1.62
CA LEU A 33 25.58 -12.46 -0.93
C LEU A 33 25.08 -11.37 -1.89
N LYS A 34 25.73 -11.26 -3.05
CA LYS A 34 25.31 -10.38 -4.17
C LYS A 34 23.88 -10.63 -4.63
N ASN A 35 23.42 -11.88 -4.64
CA ASN A 35 22.05 -12.22 -5.05
C ASN A 35 21.04 -11.77 -3.99
N VAL A 36 21.36 -11.98 -2.71
CA VAL A 36 20.49 -11.57 -1.60
C VAL A 36 20.30 -10.05 -1.58
N ILE A 37 21.38 -9.28 -1.78
CA ILE A 37 21.32 -7.82 -1.83
C ILE A 37 20.45 -7.36 -3.01
N ARG A 38 20.60 -7.97 -4.19
CA ARG A 38 19.78 -7.67 -5.36
C ARG A 38 18.29 -7.94 -5.08
N ASP A 39 17.98 -9.08 -4.48
CA ASP A 39 16.61 -9.46 -4.17
C ASP A 39 15.99 -8.51 -3.14
N SER A 40 16.74 -8.12 -2.11
CA SER A 40 16.31 -7.11 -1.13
C SER A 40 16.01 -5.75 -1.76
N VAL A 41 16.79 -5.32 -2.77
CA VAL A 41 16.51 -4.08 -3.51
C VAL A 41 15.20 -4.20 -4.31
N PHE A 42 14.96 -5.34 -4.96
CA PHE A 42 13.68 -5.57 -5.66
C PHE A 42 12.49 -5.53 -4.69
N VAL A 43 12.60 -6.14 -3.53
CA VAL A 43 11.55 -6.12 -2.49
C VAL A 43 11.31 -4.69 -1.97
N PHE A 44 12.37 -3.89 -1.80
CA PHE A 44 12.24 -2.50 -1.42
C PHE A 44 11.44 -1.70 -2.45
N VAL A 45 11.81 -1.78 -3.74
CA VAL A 45 11.12 -1.06 -4.82
C VAL A 45 9.66 -1.53 -4.96
N ALA A 46 9.42 -2.84 -4.91
CA ALA A 46 8.08 -3.40 -4.98
C ALA A 46 7.19 -2.94 -3.83
N SER A 47 7.71 -2.97 -2.60
CA SER A 47 6.97 -2.51 -1.42
C SER A 47 6.67 -1.01 -1.45
N LEU A 48 7.61 -0.20 -1.92
CA LEU A 48 7.43 1.25 -2.08
C LEU A 48 6.33 1.54 -3.11
N GLY A 49 6.38 0.89 -4.27
CA GLY A 49 5.35 1.02 -5.31
C GLY A 49 3.97 0.59 -4.81
N CYS A 50 3.88 -0.55 -4.12
CA CYS A 50 2.61 -1.06 -3.59
C CYS A 50 2.02 -0.11 -2.53
N LEU A 51 2.83 0.37 -1.59
CA LEU A 51 2.40 1.33 -0.57
C LEU A 51 2.01 2.69 -1.17
N PHE A 52 2.71 3.13 -2.22
CA PHE A 52 2.37 4.35 -2.93
C PHE A 52 1.00 4.23 -3.60
N VAL A 53 0.76 3.14 -4.35
CA VAL A 53 -0.56 2.88 -4.96
C VAL A 53 -1.64 2.80 -3.88
N PHE A 54 -1.39 2.05 -2.81
CA PHE A 54 -2.35 1.87 -1.72
C PHE A 54 -2.77 3.21 -1.08
N LEU A 55 -1.83 4.12 -0.83
CA LEU A 55 -2.17 5.43 -0.26
C LEU A 55 -2.90 6.35 -1.23
N ASN A 56 -2.54 6.34 -2.51
CA ASN A 56 -3.24 7.15 -3.51
C ASN A 56 -4.65 6.62 -3.78
N PHE A 57 -4.87 5.30 -3.65
CA PHE A 57 -6.15 4.66 -3.95
C PHE A 57 -7.04 4.49 -2.72
N ASN A 58 -6.56 4.76 -1.50
CA ASN A 58 -7.29 4.50 -0.26
C ASN A 58 -8.67 5.20 -0.23
N GLY A 59 -8.76 6.44 -0.70
CA GLY A 59 -10.05 7.14 -0.81
C GLY A 59 -10.96 6.53 -1.89
N SER A 60 -10.42 6.31 -3.09
CA SER A 60 -11.22 5.82 -4.23
C SER A 60 -11.75 4.39 -4.04
N ILE A 61 -10.98 3.52 -3.38
CA ILE A 61 -11.41 2.14 -3.08
C ILE A 61 -12.52 2.14 -2.03
N ASN A 62 -12.39 2.96 -0.97
CA ASN A 62 -13.43 3.05 0.05
C ASN A 62 -14.73 3.63 -0.51
N ASP A 63 -14.65 4.64 -1.37
CA ASP A 63 -15.82 5.22 -2.04
C ASP A 63 -16.47 4.22 -3.01
N PHE A 64 -15.67 3.53 -3.82
CA PHE A 64 -16.16 2.47 -4.71
C PHE A 64 -16.83 1.32 -3.93
N MET A 65 -16.20 0.89 -2.84
CA MET A 65 -16.72 -0.20 -2.02
C MET A 65 -17.98 0.22 -1.24
N SER A 66 -18.08 1.49 -0.85
CA SER A 66 -19.29 2.08 -0.26
C SER A 66 -20.47 2.11 -1.25
N ILE A 67 -20.22 2.50 -2.50
CA ILE A 67 -21.24 2.50 -3.57
C ILE A 67 -21.76 1.08 -3.85
N ILE A 68 -20.86 0.09 -3.94
CA ILE A 68 -21.23 -1.30 -4.23
C ILE A 68 -21.93 -1.97 -3.03
N THR A 69 -21.52 -1.63 -1.82
CA THR A 69 -22.08 -2.22 -0.59
C THR A 69 -23.35 -1.49 -0.12
N ALA A 70 -23.79 -0.46 -0.86
CA ALA A 70 -25.00 0.32 -0.59
C ALA A 70 -25.09 0.86 0.85
N ASP A 71 -23.96 1.20 1.47
CA ASP A 71 -23.97 1.90 2.75
C ASP A 71 -24.30 3.39 2.47
N LYS A 72 -25.56 3.77 2.71
CA LYS A 72 -26.08 5.14 2.54
C LYS A 72 -25.51 6.10 3.61
N SER A 73 -24.19 6.22 3.74
CA SER A 73 -23.57 7.11 4.71
C SER A 73 -22.47 8.03 4.13
N GLY A 74 -22.17 7.91 2.83
CA GLY A 74 -21.26 8.82 2.12
C GLY A 74 -21.88 10.19 1.84
N ASN A 75 -21.50 11.17 2.67
CA ASN A 75 -21.66 12.63 2.51
C ASN A 75 -22.31 13.10 1.19
N LEU A 76 -23.65 13.21 1.20
CA LEU A 76 -24.50 13.77 0.14
C LEU A 76 -24.33 15.30 0.00
N LYS A 77 -23.10 15.82 -0.01
CA LYS A 77 -22.85 17.27 -0.15
C LYS A 77 -23.10 17.82 -1.56
N ALA A 78 -23.75 17.07 -2.44
CA ALA A 78 -23.99 17.48 -3.83
C ALA A 78 -25.35 17.04 -4.38
N THR A 79 -26.41 17.13 -3.58
CA THR A 79 -27.74 17.39 -4.13
C THR A 79 -28.34 18.55 -3.37
N GLU A 80 -27.73 19.73 -3.54
CA GLU A 80 -28.46 20.98 -3.35
C GLU A 80 -29.55 21.00 -4.43
N ILE A 81 -30.73 20.52 -4.06
CA ILE A 81 -31.92 20.70 -4.89
C ILE A 81 -32.21 22.19 -4.77
N PHE A 82 -32.08 22.92 -5.88
CA PHE A 82 -32.50 24.31 -5.98
C PHE A 82 -34.03 24.39 -5.82
N THR A 83 -34.51 24.26 -4.59
CA THR A 83 -35.89 24.56 -4.20
C THR A 83 -35.97 25.96 -3.61
N ASP A 84 -35.25 26.92 -4.20
CA ASP A 84 -35.58 28.31 -3.93
C ASP A 84 -36.98 28.54 -4.49
N GLU A 85 -37.88 28.92 -3.58
CA GLU A 85 -39.24 29.34 -3.86
C GLU A 85 -39.19 30.37 -5.01
N PRO A 86 -39.92 30.18 -6.13
CA PRO A 86 -39.91 31.17 -7.19
C PRO A 86 -40.50 32.46 -6.60
N GLY A 87 -39.63 33.44 -6.36
CA GLY A 87 -40.02 34.78 -5.97
C GLY A 87 -40.90 35.35 -7.08
N PHE A 88 -42.20 35.30 -6.87
CA PHE A 88 -43.20 36.11 -7.58
C PHE A 88 -43.28 37.48 -6.92
#